data_AF-A0A0F8ZB72-F1
#
_entry.id   AF-A0A0F8ZB72-F1
#
_cell.length_a   1.000
_cell.length_b   1.000
_cell.length_c   1.000
_cell.angle_alpha   90.00
_cell.angle_beta   90.00
_cell.angle_gamma   90.00
#
_symmetry.space_group_name_H-M   'P 1'
#
loop_
_entity.id
_entity.type
_entity.pdbx_description
1 polymer ?
#
loop_
_entity_poly.entity_id
_entity_poly.type
_entity_poly.pdbx_seq_one_letter_code
_entity_poly.pdbx_strand_id
1 'polypeptide(L)'
;MAVEVNYMQAVRLFLQHLKASNMTRRWLKSFERTFKGSFKRFIAGELIVYPLSLDKIRNLYSKNRQYAFAYSLRRFHSFIHGNPHLQNATFGHAFSEIEALLSELSKVTLRNIKKDVLKIITIDIDELAVSQIPDKLIRDCMRSSSNFTFVRGRRFFKFLIHGNMLASRYLPVYASKIRTFIEQTPELPVDHLNVE
;
A
#
# COMPACT_ATOMS: atom_id res chain seq x y z
N MET A 1 -7.86 23.76 6.46
CA MET A 1 -6.98 22.84 5.69
C MET A 1 -6.78 21.60 6.53
N ALA A 2 -7.01 20.40 6.00
CA ALA A 2 -6.75 19.16 6.75
C ALA A 2 -5.24 19.08 7.04
N VAL A 3 -4.87 18.85 8.30
CA VAL A 3 -3.46 18.62 8.67
C VAL A 3 -3.01 17.36 7.95
N GLU A 4 -1.97 17.45 7.14
CA GLU A 4 -1.40 16.29 6.47
C GLU A 4 -0.73 15.38 7.51
N VAL A 5 -1.17 14.14 7.57
CA VAL A 5 -0.69 13.14 8.53
C VAL A 5 0.08 12.07 7.76
N ASN A 6 1.23 11.65 8.28
CA ASN A 6 1.98 10.52 7.69
C ASN A 6 1.43 9.17 8.16
N TYR A 7 1.80 8.11 7.44
CA TYR A 7 1.33 6.75 7.72
C TYR A 7 1.58 6.32 9.17
N MET A 8 2.76 6.57 9.74
CA MET A 8 3.06 6.18 11.11
C MET A 8 2.14 6.88 12.12
N GLN A 9 1.92 8.18 11.96
CA GLN A 9 1.01 8.96 12.79
C GLN A 9 -0.43 8.46 12.63
N ALA A 10 -0.88 8.24 11.40
CA ALA A 10 -2.20 7.71 11.08
C ALA A 10 -2.46 6.35 11.72
N VAL A 11 -1.48 5.44 11.66
CA VAL A 11 -1.56 4.13 12.34
C VAL A 11 -1.64 4.28 13.85
N ARG A 12 -0.86 5.20 14.45
CA ARG A 12 -0.92 5.47 15.90
C ARG A 12 -2.31 5.95 16.31
N LEU A 13 -2.87 6.92 15.58
CA LEU A 13 -4.22 7.44 15.83
C LEU A 13 -5.28 6.35 15.69
N PHE A 14 -5.18 5.51 14.65
CA PHE A 14 -6.10 4.39 14.46
C PHE A 14 -6.03 3.38 15.61
N LEU A 15 -4.82 2.97 16.03
CA LEU A 15 -4.65 2.03 17.13
C LEU A 15 -5.16 2.60 18.46
N GLN A 16 -4.99 3.90 18.70
CA GLN A 16 -5.58 4.59 19.85
C GLN A 16 -7.11 4.58 19.79
N HIS A 17 -7.70 4.87 18.63
CA HIS A 17 -9.14 4.79 18.42
C HIS A 17 -9.70 3.38 18.67
N LEU A 18 -9.02 2.34 18.19
CA LEU A 18 -9.41 0.95 18.47
C LEU A 18 -9.34 0.64 19.97
N LYS A 19 -8.29 1.12 20.66
CA LYS A 19 -8.14 0.94 22.11
C LYS A 19 -9.26 1.64 22.88
N ALA A 20 -9.62 2.87 22.50
CA ALA A 20 -10.73 3.62 23.10
C ALA A 20 -12.09 2.93 22.86
N SER A 21 -12.22 2.18 21.76
CA SER A 21 -13.43 1.40 21.42
C SER A 21 -13.48 0.02 22.10
N ASN A 22 -12.75 -0.17 23.20
CA ASN A 22 -12.67 -1.43 23.98
C ASN A 22 -12.24 -2.67 23.17
N MET A 23 -11.43 -2.49 22.12
CA MET A 23 -10.85 -3.60 21.36
C MET A 23 -9.94 -4.45 22.25
N THR A 24 -10.07 -5.78 22.17
CA THR A 24 -9.23 -6.67 22.98
C THR A 24 -7.74 -6.53 22.65
N ARG A 25 -6.87 -6.76 23.65
CA ARG A 25 -5.40 -6.70 23.48
C ARG A 25 -4.89 -7.62 22.38
N ARG A 26 -5.50 -8.81 22.23
CA ARG A 26 -5.17 -9.78 21.17
C ARG A 26 -5.43 -9.18 19.79
N TRP A 27 -6.58 -8.55 19.59
CA TRP A 27 -6.93 -7.91 18.32
C TRP A 27 -6.05 -6.70 18.03
N LEU A 28 -5.83 -5.82 19.02
CA LEU A 28 -4.94 -4.66 18.89
C LEU A 28 -3.53 -5.06 18.45
N LYS A 29 -2.92 -6.05 19.11
CA LYS A 29 -1.60 -6.58 18.73
C LYS A 29 -1.59 -7.16 17.32
N SER A 30 -2.72 -7.74 16.90
CA SER A 30 -2.86 -8.26 15.54
C SER A 30 -2.86 -7.12 14.51
N PHE A 31 -3.66 -6.06 14.73
CA PHE A 31 -3.66 -4.88 13.86
C PHE A 31 -2.27 -4.22 13.81
N GLU A 32 -1.63 -4.03 14.97
CA GLU A 32 -0.29 -3.47 15.06
C GLU A 32 0.72 -4.27 14.22
N ARG A 33 0.72 -5.60 14.33
CA ARG A 33 1.60 -6.47 13.52
C ARG A 33 1.34 -6.32 12.02
N THR A 34 0.09 -6.21 11.60
CA THR A 34 -0.25 -6.00 10.18
C THR A 34 0.26 -4.65 9.69
N PHE A 35 -0.04 -3.56 10.40
CA PHE A 35 0.34 -2.21 9.96
C PHE A 35 1.84 -1.91 10.08
N LYS A 36 2.57 -2.60 10.97
CA LYS A 36 4.04 -2.51 11.02
C LYS A 36 4.74 -3.43 10.01
N GLY A 37 4.02 -4.36 9.39
CA GLY A 37 4.58 -5.43 8.57
C GLY A 37 3.95 -5.49 7.19
N SER A 38 3.05 -6.46 7.00
CA SER A 38 2.51 -6.81 5.68
C SER A 38 1.80 -5.65 4.99
N PHE A 39 1.13 -4.75 5.74
CA PHE A 39 0.43 -3.62 5.14
C PHE A 39 1.38 -2.59 4.53
N LYS A 40 2.55 -2.35 5.15
CA LYS A 40 3.56 -1.48 4.55
C LYS A 40 4.12 -2.04 3.25
N ARG A 41 4.35 -3.36 3.20
CA ARG A 41 4.78 -4.03 1.97
C ARG A 41 3.70 -3.97 0.89
N PHE A 42 2.44 -4.07 1.30
CA PHE A 42 1.31 -3.91 0.40
C PHE A 42 1.24 -2.50 -0.19
N ILE A 43 1.44 -1.45 0.62
CA ILE A 43 1.56 -0.07 0.13
C ILE A 43 2.76 0.10 -0.79
N ALA A 44 3.93 -0.32 -0.31
CA ALA A 44 5.18 -0.25 -1.06
C ALA A 44 5.05 -0.89 -2.46
N GLY A 45 4.41 -2.05 -2.57
CA GLY A 45 4.26 -2.78 -3.82
C GLY A 45 3.54 -2.02 -4.93
N GLU A 46 2.70 -1.04 -4.59
CA GLU A 46 1.92 -0.23 -5.55
C GLU A 46 2.50 1.18 -5.74
N LEU A 47 3.54 1.56 -4.99
CA LEU A 47 4.27 2.80 -5.27
C LEU A 47 5.12 2.61 -6.52
N ILE A 48 5.19 3.64 -7.37
CA ILE A 48 6.23 3.73 -8.40
C ILE A 48 7.59 3.62 -7.70
N VAL A 49 8.59 3.04 -8.37
CA VAL A 49 9.95 2.92 -7.84
C VAL A 49 10.46 4.29 -7.38
N TYR A 50 10.27 4.57 -6.09
CA TYR A 50 10.68 5.79 -5.41
C TYR A 50 12.18 5.70 -5.12
N PRO A 51 12.94 6.81 -5.11
CA PRO A 51 14.32 6.80 -4.66
C PRO A 51 14.41 6.38 -3.20
N LEU A 52 14.75 5.11 -2.98
CA LEU A 52 15.08 4.59 -1.65
C LEU A 52 16.30 5.36 -1.11
N SER A 53 16.19 5.91 0.11
CA SER A 53 17.30 6.64 0.75
C SER A 53 17.90 5.85 1.92
N LEU A 54 19.23 5.93 2.05
CA LEU A 54 19.94 5.39 3.21
C LEU A 54 19.95 6.36 4.40
N ASP A 55 19.52 7.60 4.25
CA ASP A 55 19.66 8.61 5.30
C ASP A 55 18.98 8.17 6.59
N LYS A 56 17.81 7.54 6.47
CA LYS A 56 17.05 7.01 7.60
C LYS A 56 17.68 5.77 8.24
N ILE A 57 18.53 5.04 7.51
CA ILE A 57 19.26 3.87 8.02
C ILE A 57 20.46 4.30 8.86
N ARG A 58 21.12 5.42 8.50
CA ARG A 58 22.37 5.90 9.12
C ARG A 58 22.24 6.08 10.64
N ASN A 59 21.09 6.54 11.11
CA ASN A 59 20.85 6.78 12.54
C ASN A 59 20.28 5.58 13.30
N LEU A 60 19.82 4.53 12.60
CA LEU A 60 19.12 3.40 13.20
C LEU A 60 19.99 2.14 13.36
N TYR A 61 21.14 2.09 12.70
CA TYR A 61 21.94 0.88 12.58
C TYR A 61 23.43 1.14 12.77
N SER A 62 24.16 0.12 13.23
CA SER A 62 25.62 0.15 13.34
C SER A 62 26.29 0.27 11.96
N LYS A 63 27.52 0.82 11.92
CA LYS A 63 28.30 1.00 10.67
C LYS A 63 28.35 -0.26 9.80
N ASN A 64 28.57 -1.44 10.40
CA ASN A 64 28.60 -2.71 9.68
C ASN A 64 27.29 -3.03 8.97
N ARG A 65 26.14 -2.76 9.61
CA ARG A 65 24.83 -2.94 8.98
C ARG A 65 24.56 -1.86 7.93
N GLN A 66 25.02 -0.63 8.14
CA GLN A 66 24.93 0.43 7.13
C GLN A 66 25.63 0.03 5.82
N TYR A 67 26.83 -0.58 5.90
CA TYR A 67 27.51 -1.10 4.71
C TYR A 67 26.71 -2.18 3.99
N ALA A 68 26.09 -3.10 4.73
CA ALA A 68 25.22 -4.12 4.13
C ALA A 68 24.01 -3.50 3.41
N PHE A 69 23.37 -2.50 4.03
CA PHE A 69 22.29 -1.74 3.38
C PHE A 69 22.76 -1.02 2.13
N ALA A 70 23.92 -0.35 2.18
CA ALA A 70 24.49 0.35 1.03
C ALA A 70 24.81 -0.59 -0.14
N TYR A 71 25.38 -1.77 0.16
CA TYR A 71 25.64 -2.80 -0.85
C TYR A 71 24.34 -3.28 -1.51
N SER A 72 23.35 -3.68 -0.70
CA SER A 72 22.05 -4.17 -1.17
C SER A 72 21.32 -3.12 -1.99
N LEU A 73 21.33 -1.87 -1.54
CA LEU A 73 20.68 -0.76 -2.22
C LEU A 73 21.37 -0.42 -3.55
N ARG A 74 22.70 -0.39 -3.59
CA ARG A 74 23.46 -0.17 -4.82
C ARG A 74 23.13 -1.22 -5.88
N ARG A 75 23.07 -2.50 -5.49
CA ARG A 75 22.67 -3.60 -6.38
C ARG A 75 21.26 -3.39 -6.93
N PHE A 76 20.31 -3.02 -6.09
CA PHE A 76 18.94 -2.73 -6.52
C PHE A 76 18.89 -1.55 -7.51
N HIS A 77 19.53 -0.42 -7.21
CA HIS A 77 19.56 0.71 -8.15
C HIS A 77 20.25 0.38 -9.46
N SER A 78 21.40 -0.30 -9.44
CA SER A 78 22.08 -0.73 -10.66
C SER A 78 21.18 -1.62 -11.53
N PHE A 79 20.39 -2.49 -10.90
CA PHE A 79 19.41 -3.31 -11.60
C PHE A 79 18.31 -2.49 -12.27
N ILE A 80 17.70 -1.54 -11.55
CA ILE A 80 16.67 -0.65 -12.12
C ILE A 80 17.26 0.22 -13.25
N HIS A 81 18.46 0.76 -13.08
CA HIS A 81 19.11 1.55 -14.12
C HIS A 81 19.44 0.75 -15.38
N GLY A 82 19.82 -0.53 -15.22
CA GLY A 82 20.05 -1.44 -16.34
C GLY A 82 18.78 -1.90 -17.06
N ASN A 83 17.60 -1.64 -16.49
CA ASN A 83 16.30 -2.09 -17.02
C ASN A 83 15.34 -0.89 -17.11
N PRO A 84 15.43 -0.07 -18.18
CA PRO A 84 14.68 1.20 -18.27
C PRO A 84 13.16 1.06 -18.12
N HIS A 85 12.58 -0.07 -18.54
CA HIS A 85 11.14 -0.35 -18.37
C HIS A 85 10.71 -0.39 -16.90
N LEU A 86 11.63 -0.67 -15.97
CA LEU A 86 11.37 -0.73 -14.54
C LEU A 86 11.40 0.63 -13.83
N GLN A 87 11.90 1.69 -14.47
CA GLN A 87 11.98 3.01 -13.84
C GLN A 87 10.60 3.58 -13.52
N ASN A 88 9.61 3.26 -14.35
CA ASN A 88 8.21 3.66 -14.17
C ASN A 88 7.33 2.52 -13.63
N ALA A 89 7.92 1.35 -13.35
CA ALA A 89 7.20 0.24 -12.77
C ALA A 89 6.84 0.51 -11.31
N THR A 90 5.90 -0.28 -10.77
CA THR A 90 5.71 -0.31 -9.33
C THR A 90 6.87 -1.05 -8.67
N PHE A 91 7.18 -0.70 -7.42
CA PHE A 91 8.20 -1.39 -6.64
C PHE A 91 7.89 -2.89 -6.55
N GLY A 92 6.61 -3.29 -6.44
CA GLY A 92 6.22 -4.70 -6.43
C GLY A 92 6.66 -5.43 -7.70
N HIS A 93 6.42 -4.84 -8.88
CA HIS A 93 6.81 -5.40 -10.16
C HIS A 93 8.33 -5.46 -10.32
N ALA A 94 9.02 -4.34 -10.07
CA ALA A 94 10.47 -4.26 -10.14
C ALA A 94 11.16 -5.24 -9.17
N PHE A 95 10.58 -5.43 -7.99
CA PHE A 95 11.07 -6.38 -6.99
C PHE A 95 10.81 -7.84 -7.39
N SER A 96 9.74 -8.14 -8.11
CA SER A 96 9.54 -9.47 -8.68
C SER A 96 10.51 -9.77 -9.82
N GLU A 97 10.81 -8.79 -10.68
CA GLU A 97 11.81 -8.97 -11.75
C GLU A 97 13.22 -9.16 -11.21
N ILE A 98 13.63 -8.38 -10.21
CA ILE A 98 14.95 -8.58 -9.58
C ILE A 98 15.02 -9.94 -8.89
N GLU A 99 13.91 -10.43 -8.30
CA GLU A 99 13.87 -11.78 -7.73
C GLU A 99 14.03 -12.88 -8.78
N ALA A 100 13.43 -12.71 -9.96
CA ALA A 100 13.54 -13.66 -11.06
C ALA A 100 14.98 -13.69 -11.63
N LEU A 101 15.57 -12.51 -11.89
CA LEU A 101 16.91 -12.40 -12.49
C LEU A 101 18.03 -12.76 -11.51
N LEU A 102 17.87 -12.45 -10.22
CA LEU A 102 18.85 -12.83 -9.21
C LEU A 102 18.71 -14.28 -8.71
N SER A 103 17.85 -15.08 -9.34
CA SER A 103 17.76 -16.52 -9.04
C SER A 103 19.07 -17.28 -9.31
N GLU A 104 19.95 -16.71 -10.14
CA GLU A 104 21.30 -17.21 -10.42
C GLU A 104 22.35 -16.84 -9.34
N LEU A 105 22.06 -15.89 -8.44
CA LEU A 105 22.93 -15.59 -7.30
C LEU A 105 22.83 -16.67 -6.22
N SER A 106 23.80 -16.69 -5.30
CA SER A 106 23.68 -17.49 -4.08
C SER A 106 22.38 -17.12 -3.33
N LYS A 107 21.63 -18.14 -2.92
CA LYS A 107 20.34 -17.98 -2.20
C LYS A 107 20.47 -17.09 -0.96
N VAL A 108 21.65 -17.07 -0.33
CA VAL A 108 21.93 -16.24 0.85
C VAL A 108 22.06 -14.77 0.48
N THR A 109 22.82 -14.45 -0.57
CA THR A 109 23.00 -13.06 -1.04
C THR A 109 21.66 -12.46 -1.46
N LEU A 110 20.88 -13.20 -2.25
CA LEU A 110 19.55 -12.75 -2.69
C LEU A 110 18.63 -12.46 -1.49
N ARG A 111 18.59 -13.38 -0.52
CA ARG A 111 17.78 -13.20 0.69
C ARG A 111 18.19 -11.96 1.49
N ASN A 112 19.48 -11.66 1.56
CA ASN A 112 19.99 -10.48 2.26
C ASN A 112 19.62 -9.19 1.54
N ILE A 113 19.84 -9.12 0.23
CA ILE A 113 19.44 -7.96 -0.59
C ILE A 113 17.94 -7.71 -0.43
N LYS A 114 17.12 -8.76 -0.59
CA LYS A 114 15.66 -8.68 -0.40
C LYS A 114 15.29 -8.12 0.95
N LYS A 115 15.88 -8.67 2.02
CA LYS A 115 15.57 -8.27 3.39
C LYS A 115 15.95 -6.81 3.65
N ASP A 116 17.12 -6.39 3.16
CA ASP A 116 17.63 -5.04 3.41
C ASP A 116 16.85 -3.99 2.61
N VAL A 117 16.56 -4.23 1.31
CA VAL A 117 15.72 -3.35 0.48
C VAL A 117 14.31 -3.24 1.04
N LEU A 118 13.68 -4.37 1.39
CA LEU A 118 12.35 -4.37 2.03
C LEU A 118 12.36 -3.62 3.37
N LYS A 119 13.49 -3.61 4.08
CA LYS A 119 13.59 -2.91 5.35
C LYS A 119 13.70 -1.40 5.14
N ILE A 120 14.47 -0.95 4.14
CA ILE A 120 14.55 0.47 3.75
C ILE A 120 13.15 0.98 3.39
N ILE A 121 12.44 0.31 2.48
CA ILE A 121 11.11 0.77 2.06
C ILE A 121 10.10 0.76 3.21
N THR A 122 10.18 -0.21 4.13
CA THR A 122 9.30 -0.26 5.32
C THR A 122 9.50 0.96 6.23
N ILE A 123 10.71 1.52 6.28
CA ILE A 123 11.03 2.74 7.03
C ILE A 123 10.54 3.96 6.26
N ASP A 124 10.73 4.01 4.94
CA ASP A 124 10.22 5.11 4.12
C ASP A 124 8.69 5.24 4.18
N ILE A 125 7.98 4.12 4.20
CA ILE A 125 6.52 4.11 4.34
C ILE A 125 6.06 4.74 5.66
N ASP A 126 6.84 4.74 6.75
CA ASP A 126 6.41 5.39 8.00
C ASP A 126 6.17 6.89 7.84
N GLU A 127 6.90 7.53 6.94
CA GLU A 127 6.83 8.97 6.68
C GLU A 127 5.99 9.32 5.45
N LEU A 128 5.53 8.32 4.69
CA LEU A 128 4.66 8.52 3.54
C LEU A 128 3.41 9.29 3.98
N ALA A 129 3.13 10.42 3.32
CA ALA A 129 1.90 11.16 3.57
C ALA A 129 0.69 10.28 3.20
N VAL A 130 -0.36 10.31 4.03
CA VAL A 130 -1.57 9.51 3.77
C VAL A 130 -2.21 9.86 2.42
N SER A 131 -2.11 11.12 2.01
CA SER A 131 -2.53 11.65 0.71
C SER A 131 -1.82 10.99 -0.49
N GLN A 132 -0.61 10.47 -0.29
CA GLN A 132 0.23 9.85 -1.31
C GLN A 132 0.04 8.32 -1.39
N ILE A 133 -0.80 7.73 -0.53
CA ILE A 133 -1.13 6.30 -0.63
C ILE A 133 -1.87 6.05 -1.95
N PRO A 134 -1.44 5.08 -2.78
CA PRO A 134 -2.05 4.85 -4.09
C PRO A 134 -3.57 4.63 -4.06
N ASP A 135 -4.29 5.37 -4.89
CA ASP A 135 -5.75 5.27 -5.04
C ASP A 135 -6.25 3.84 -5.27
N LYS A 136 -5.54 3.11 -6.13
CA LYS A 136 -5.83 1.71 -6.46
C LYS A 136 -5.88 0.86 -5.20
N LEU A 137 -4.91 1.03 -4.30
CA LEU A 137 -4.82 0.28 -3.05
C LEU A 137 -5.98 0.58 -2.12
N ILE A 138 -6.35 1.85 -1.98
CA ILE A 138 -7.49 2.28 -1.17
C ILE A 138 -8.76 1.63 -1.72
N ARG A 139 -8.99 1.70 -3.04
CA ARG A 139 -10.14 1.09 -3.72
C ARG A 139 -10.18 -0.42 -3.55
N ASP A 140 -9.05 -1.10 -3.68
CA ASP A 140 -8.98 -2.55 -3.53
C ASP A 140 -9.29 -2.99 -2.09
N CYS A 141 -8.90 -2.22 -1.08
CA CYS A 141 -9.30 -2.46 0.31
C CYS A 141 -10.81 -2.26 0.54
N MET A 142 -11.45 -1.37 -0.21
CA MET A 142 -12.90 -1.14 -0.12
C MET A 142 -13.73 -2.26 -0.74
N ARG A 143 -13.17 -3.02 -1.69
CA ARG A 143 -13.82 -4.21 -2.28
C ARG A 143 -13.98 -5.33 -1.27
N SER A 144 -15.05 -6.12 -1.41
CA SER A 144 -15.25 -7.35 -0.60
C SER A 144 -14.07 -8.30 -0.74
N SER A 145 -13.48 -8.74 0.37
CA SER A 145 -12.33 -9.64 0.39
C SER A 145 -12.28 -10.37 1.74
N SER A 146 -11.90 -11.64 1.72
CA SER A 146 -11.63 -12.44 2.92
C SER A 146 -10.18 -12.29 3.41
N ASN A 147 -9.30 -11.68 2.61
CA ASN A 147 -7.89 -11.51 2.99
C ASN A 147 -7.75 -10.48 4.11
N PHE A 148 -7.14 -10.90 5.22
CA PHE A 148 -6.99 -10.10 6.43
C PHE A 148 -6.31 -8.74 6.21
N THR A 149 -5.36 -8.64 5.27
CA THR A 149 -4.69 -7.37 4.96
C THR A 149 -5.68 -6.36 4.38
N PHE A 150 -6.55 -6.79 3.46
CA PHE A 150 -7.59 -5.95 2.88
C PHE A 150 -8.69 -5.60 3.88
N VAL A 151 -9.13 -6.57 4.70
CA VAL A 151 -10.15 -6.32 5.73
C VAL A 151 -9.67 -5.27 6.75
N ARG A 152 -8.41 -5.37 7.19
CA ARG A 152 -7.82 -4.41 8.13
C ARG A 152 -7.56 -3.07 7.46
N GLY A 153 -7.07 -3.08 6.23
CA GLY A 153 -6.90 -1.89 5.39
C GLY A 153 -8.22 -1.15 5.20
N ARG A 154 -9.32 -1.85 4.94
CA ARG A 154 -10.66 -1.25 4.84
C ARG A 154 -11.04 -0.48 6.09
N ARG A 155 -10.88 -1.09 7.26
CA ARG A 155 -11.20 -0.44 8.55
C ARG A 155 -10.32 0.78 8.77
N PHE A 156 -9.03 0.67 8.45
CA PHE A 156 -8.08 1.78 8.53
C PHE A 156 -8.46 2.93 7.60
N PHE A 157 -8.70 2.68 6.33
CA PHE A 157 -9.08 3.74 5.38
C PHE A 157 -10.44 4.35 5.70
N LYS A 158 -11.42 3.57 6.15
CA LYS A 158 -12.69 4.13 6.64
C LYS A 158 -12.46 5.09 7.82
N PHE A 159 -11.62 4.71 8.78
CA PHE A 159 -11.25 5.60 9.89
C PHE A 159 -10.62 6.90 9.38
N LEU A 160 -9.67 6.82 8.44
CA LEU A 160 -9.02 8.02 7.88
C LEU A 160 -10.00 8.91 7.12
N ILE A 161 -10.94 8.34 6.36
CA ILE A 161 -11.96 9.09 5.65
C ILE A 161 -12.91 9.80 6.63
N HIS A 162 -13.41 9.08 7.63
CA HIS A 162 -14.28 9.68 8.65
C HIS A 162 -13.56 10.71 9.53
N GLY A 163 -12.23 10.60 9.67
CA GLY A 163 -11.37 11.58 10.31
C GLY A 163 -10.93 12.75 9.41
N ASN A 164 -11.49 12.88 8.19
CA ASN A 164 -11.13 13.90 7.19
C ASN A 164 -9.63 13.91 6.78
N MET A 165 -8.93 12.79 6.94
CA MET A 165 -7.52 12.60 6.52
C MET A 165 -7.42 12.03 5.10
N LEU A 166 -8.51 11.45 4.58
CA LEU A 166 -8.64 11.00 3.20
C LEU A 166 -9.97 11.48 2.61
N ALA A 167 -10.00 11.64 1.29
CA ALA A 167 -11.19 12.11 0.60
C ALA A 167 -12.36 11.11 0.69
N SER A 168 -13.57 11.63 0.89
CA SER A 168 -14.80 10.83 0.97
C SER A 168 -15.12 10.04 -0.32
N ARG A 169 -14.57 10.45 -1.47
CA ARG A 169 -14.69 9.78 -2.77
C ARG A 169 -14.25 8.30 -2.79
N TYR A 170 -13.44 7.89 -1.81
CA TYR A 170 -13.00 6.50 -1.69
C TYR A 170 -14.03 5.58 -1.01
N LEU A 171 -15.06 6.12 -0.36
CA LEU A 171 -16.13 5.29 0.18
C LEU A 171 -16.90 4.65 -0.97
N PRO A 172 -17.27 3.36 -0.85
CA PRO A 172 -18.14 2.74 -1.83
C PRO A 172 -19.45 3.52 -1.89
N VAL A 173 -19.79 4.03 -3.06
CA VAL A 173 -21.13 4.56 -3.32
C VAL A 173 -22.06 3.36 -3.32
N TYR A 174 -22.93 3.27 -2.32
CA TYR A 174 -24.01 2.30 -2.33
C TYR A 174 -24.97 2.69 -3.46
N ALA A 175 -24.77 2.13 -4.66
CA ALA A 175 -25.84 2.08 -5.64
C ALA A 175 -26.94 1.20 -5.03
N SER A 176 -28.11 1.78 -4.77
CA SER A 176 -29.27 1.00 -4.36
C SER A 176 -29.51 -0.09 -5.42
N LYS A 177 -30.01 -1.27 -5.01
CA LYS A 177 -30.41 -2.32 -5.96
C LYS A 177 -31.33 -1.79 -7.06
N ILE A 178 -32.13 -0.76 -6.74
CA ILE A 178 -32.99 -0.03 -7.67
C ILE A 178 -32.18 0.68 -8.76
N ARG A 179 -31.10 1.39 -8.40
CA ARG A 179 -30.25 2.09 -9.36
C ARG A 179 -29.52 1.13 -10.30
N THR A 180 -29.02 0.01 -9.76
CA THR A 180 -28.38 -1.04 -10.56
C THR A 180 -29.37 -1.73 -11.50
N PHE A 181 -30.62 -1.90 -11.07
CA PHE A 181 -31.71 -2.44 -11.89
C PHE A 181 -32.11 -1.48 -13.03
N ILE A 182 -32.23 -0.17 -12.75
CA ILE A 182 -32.53 0.86 -13.76
C ILE A 182 -31.41 0.94 -14.80
N GLU A 183 -30.14 0.96 -14.38
CA GLU A 183 -28.98 1.02 -15.28
C GLU A 183 -28.76 -0.28 -16.10
N GLN A 184 -29.33 -1.41 -15.66
CA GLN A 184 -29.27 -2.71 -16.35
C GLN A 184 -30.52 -3.01 -17.18
N THR A 185 -31.52 -2.12 -17.20
CA THR A 185 -32.68 -2.28 -18.08
C THR A 185 -32.22 -1.91 -19.50
N PRO A 186 -32.16 -2.85 -20.45
CA PRO A 186 -31.85 -2.50 -21.82
C PRO A 186 -32.92 -1.52 -22.31
N GLU A 187 -32.50 -0.43 -22.95
CA GLU A 187 -33.43 0.47 -23.65
C GLU A 187 -34.27 -0.39 -24.60
N LEU A 188 -35.57 -0.51 -24.29
CA LEU A 188 -36.50 -1.14 -25.21
C LEU A 188 -36.44 -0.36 -26.53
N PRO A 189 -36.37 -1.03 -27.68
CA PRO A 189 -36.34 -0.35 -28.95
C PRO A 189 -37.62 0.49 -29.08
N VAL A 190 -37.43 1.79 -29.27
CA VAL A 190 -38.49 2.73 -29.65
C VAL A 190 -38.80 2.46 -31.12
N ASP A 191 -39.44 1.33 -31.41
CA ASP A 191 -40.00 1.08 -32.74
C ASP A 191 -41.42 1.65 -32.80
N HIS A 192 -41.48 2.83 -33.40
CA HIS A 192 -42.52 3.30 -34.31
C HIS A 192 -43.95 2.79 -34.09
N LEU A 193 -44.79 3.63 -33.47
CA LEU A 193 -46.17 3.78 -33.94
C LEU A 193 -46.33 5.19 -34.50
N ASN A 194 -45.89 5.30 -35.75
CA ASN A 194 -46.45 6.27 -36.68
C ASN A 194 -47.96 6.02 -36.80
N VAL A 195 -48.71 7.12 -36.63
CA VAL A 195 -49.76 7.58 -37.54
C VAL A 195 -50.45 6.49 -38.37
N GLU A 196 -51.70 6.20 -38.02
CA GLU A 196 -52.84 6.31 -38.94
C GLU A 196 -54.07 6.79 -38.16
#